data_AF-A0A0F5JVU6-F1
#
_entry.id   AF-A0A0F5JVU6-F1
#
_cell.length_a   1.000
_cell.length_b   1.000
_cell.length_c   1.000
_cell.angle_alpha   90.00
_cell.angle_beta   90.00
_cell.angle_gamma   90.00
#
_symmetry.space_group_name_H-M   'P 1'
#
loop_
_entity.id
_entity.type
_entity.pdbx_description
1 polymer ?
#
loop_
_entity_poly.entity_id
_entity_poly.type
_entity_poly.pdbx_seq_one_letter_code
_entity_poly.pdbx_strand_id
1 'polypeptide(L)'
;MGWLGTLMIGAVIGWAGTWRGRAGATRHARWIVVLACALAAMVIKMAGNIVDVFDDGSIAEWLCSVGAAMLMLGVVQQLPAGRLRNKRGSA
;
A
#
# COMPACT_ATOMS: atom_id res chain seq x y z
N MET A 1 12.38 6.24 -12.14
CA MET A 1 12.52 6.77 -10.77
C MET A 1 13.21 5.65 -10.02
N GLY A 2 14.27 5.90 -9.24
CA GLY A 2 14.97 4.79 -8.59
C GLY A 2 14.03 3.96 -7.69
N TRP A 3 14.36 2.69 -7.48
CA TRP A 3 13.63 1.78 -6.58
C TRP A 3 13.29 2.39 -5.21
N LEU A 4 14.20 3.20 -4.68
CA LEU A 4 14.03 3.91 -3.41
C LEU A 4 12.85 4.90 -3.45
N GLY A 5 12.64 5.59 -4.57
CA GLY A 5 11.55 6.55 -4.76
C GLY A 5 10.18 5.87 -4.73
N THR A 6 10.04 4.75 -5.44
CA THR A 6 8.81 3.93 -5.46
C THR A 6 8.48 3.40 -4.08
N LEU A 7 9.50 2.93 -3.35
CA LEU A 7 9.36 2.45 -1.97
C LEU A 7 8.86 3.58 -1.05
N MET A 8 9.46 4.77 -1.17
CA MET A 8 9.06 5.95 -0.39
C MET A 8 7.63 6.40 -0.70
N ILE A 9 7.20 6.42 -1.98
CA ILE A 9 5.83 6.77 -2.36
C ILE A 9 4.83 5.84 -1.67
N GLY A 10 5.02 4.52 -1.80
CA GLY A 10 4.13 3.55 -1.17
C GLY A 10 4.13 3.65 0.35
N ALA A 11 5.30 3.87 0.96
CA ALA A 11 5.42 4.06 2.40
C ALA A 11 4.69 5.31 2.90
N VAL A 12 4.84 6.45 2.22
CA VAL A 12 4.19 7.72 2.57
C VAL A 12 2.68 7.61 2.40
N ILE A 13 2.18 7.00 1.33
CA ILE A 13 0.74 6.79 1.10
C ILE A 13 0.15 5.89 2.18
N GLY A 14 0.81 4.75 2.46
CA GLY A 14 0.38 3.85 3.52
C GLY A 14 0.39 4.53 4.89
N TRP A 15 1.44 5.31 5.20
CA TRP A 15 1.52 6.07 6.44
C TRP A 15 0.39 7.09 6.54
N ALA A 16 0.18 7.93 5.53
CA ALA A 16 -0.92 8.90 5.48
C ALA A 16 -2.30 8.24 5.63
N GLY A 17 -2.47 7.06 5.04
CA GLY A 17 -3.69 6.27 5.15
C GLY A 17 -3.97 5.76 6.57
N THR A 18 -2.94 5.50 7.38
CA THR A 18 -3.14 5.07 8.77
C THR A 18 -3.68 6.16 9.68
N TRP A 19 -3.55 7.44 9.30
CA TRP A 19 -4.09 8.57 10.06
C TRP A 19 -5.58 8.78 9.86
N ARG A 20 -6.12 8.33 8.71
CA ARG A 20 -7.55 8.48 8.36
C ARG A 20 -8.40 7.23 8.58
N GLY A 21 -7.79 6.06 8.76
CA GLY A 21 -8.50 4.79 8.61
C GLY A 21 -8.43 3.82 9.80
N ARG A 22 -9.44 2.94 9.91
CA ARG A 22 -9.54 1.92 10.98
C ARG A 22 -8.44 0.85 10.90
N ALA A 23 -7.86 0.64 9.73
CA ALA A 23 -6.80 -0.34 9.50
C ALA A 23 -5.47 0.00 10.23
N GLY A 24 -5.32 1.23 10.74
CA GLY A 24 -4.14 1.68 11.51
C GLY A 24 -4.31 1.67 13.04
N ALA A 25 -5.31 0.96 13.57
CA ALA A 25 -5.69 1.05 14.98
C ALA A 25 -4.58 0.61 15.96
N THR A 26 -3.66 -0.27 15.56
CA THR A 26 -2.51 -0.70 16.36
C THR A 26 -1.21 -0.43 15.64
N ARG A 27 -0.10 -0.27 16.39
CA ARG A 27 1.23 -0.05 15.80
C ARG A 27 1.60 -1.11 14.75
N HIS A 28 1.27 -2.37 15.02
CA HIS A 28 1.49 -3.48 14.07
C HIS A 28 0.64 -3.35 12.81
N ALA A 29 -0.65 -3.02 12.96
CA ALA A 29 -1.54 -2.85 11.81
C ALA A 29 -1.12 -1.67 10.94
N ARG A 30 -0.60 -0.58 11.53
CA ARG A 30 -0.02 0.55 10.78
C ARG A 30 1.14 0.11 9.88
N TRP A 31 2.08 -0.65 10.42
CA TRP A 31 3.20 -1.17 9.63
C TRP A 31 2.76 -2.11 8.51
N ILE A 32 1.73 -2.93 8.74
CA ILE A 32 1.16 -3.78 7.70
C ILE A 32 0.57 -2.94 6.56
N VAL A 33 -0.16 -1.87 6.86
CA VAL A 33 -0.71 -0.96 5.82
C VAL A 33 0.42 -0.31 5.01
N VAL A 34 1.45 0.18 5.69
CA VAL A 34 2.63 0.80 5.07
C VAL A 34 3.35 -0.18 4.15
N LEU A 35 3.64 -1.39 4.64
CA LEU A 35 4.31 -2.44 3.87
C LEU A 35 3.46 -2.90 2.68
N ALA A 36 2.15 -3.05 2.85
CA ALA A 36 1.24 -3.43 1.76
C ALA A 36 1.25 -2.39 0.63
N CYS A 37 1.20 -1.09 0.96
CA CYS A 37 1.24 -0.01 -0.03
C CYS A 37 2.61 0.07 -0.73
N ALA A 38 3.70 -0.10 0.02
CA ALA A 38 5.06 -0.16 -0.54
C ALA A 38 5.24 -1.34 -1.50
N LEU A 39 4.77 -2.52 -1.11
CA LEU A 39 4.82 -3.72 -1.95
C LEU A 39 3.99 -3.55 -3.23
N ALA A 40 2.78 -2.99 -3.14
CA ALA A 40 1.95 -2.74 -4.32
C ALA A 40 2.64 -1.80 -5.34
N ALA A 41 3.26 -0.72 -4.86
CA ALA A 41 4.03 0.18 -5.72
C ALA A 41 5.23 -0.52 -6.37
N MET A 42 5.96 -1.34 -5.61
CA MET A 42 7.08 -2.13 -6.13
C MET A 42 6.66 -3.14 -7.19
N VAL A 43 5.57 -3.87 -6.96
CA VAL A 43 5.04 -4.86 -7.92
C VAL A 43 4.69 -4.19 -9.24
N ILE A 44 4.07 -3.01 -9.20
CA ILE A 44 3.73 -2.27 -10.42
C ILE A 44 4.95 -1.72 -11.15
N LYS A 45 5.97 -1.19 -10.44
CA LYS A 45 7.23 -0.81 -11.08
C LYS A 45 7.90 -2.03 -11.72
N MET A 46 7.90 -3.18 -11.05
CA MET A 46 8.51 -4.39 -11.58
C MET A 46 7.75 -4.92 -12.80
N ALA A 47 6.42 -4.90 -12.77
CA ALA A 47 5.59 -5.28 -13.91
C ALA A 47 5.84 -4.38 -15.13
N GLY A 48 5.88 -3.06 -14.97
CA GLY A 48 6.13 -2.18 -16.11
C GLY A 48 7.58 -2.18 -16.61
N ASN A 49 8.55 -2.54 -15.77
CA ASN A 49 9.92 -2.81 -16.20
C ASN A 49 10.03 -4.11 -17.02
N ILE A 50 9.21 -5.12 -16.72
CA ILE A 50 9.15 -6.38 -17.50
C ILE A 50 8.51 -6.15 -18.87
N VAL A 51 7.50 -5.28 -18.96
CA VAL A 51 6.78 -4.98 -20.21
C VAL A 51 7.49 -3.88 -21.02
N ASP A 52 8.61 -3.34 -20.53
CA ASP A 52 9.38 -2.25 -21.14
C ASP A 52 8.52 -1.00 -21.43
N VAL A 53 7.50 -0.78 -20.59
CA VAL A 53 6.54 0.33 -20.69
C VAL A 53 7.02 1.56 -19.91
N PHE A 54 7.96 1.39 -18.99
CA PHE A 54 8.48 2.48 -18.16
C PHE A 54 9.90 2.86 -18.52
N ASP A 55 10.04 4.04 -19.12
CA ASP A 55 11.29 4.78 -19.07
C ASP A 55 11.56 5.28 -17.65
N ASP A 56 12.76 5.00 -17.15
CA ASP A 56 13.14 5.26 -15.77
C ASP A 56 13.09 6.78 -15.49
N GLY A 57 12.06 7.23 -14.77
CA GLY A 57 11.86 8.64 -14.42
C GLY A 57 10.71 9.31 -15.17
N SER A 58 9.99 8.55 -16.00
CA SER A 58 8.77 9.00 -16.65
C SER A 58 7.65 9.33 -15.66
N ILE A 59 6.82 10.33 -16.01
CA ILE A 59 5.62 10.70 -15.26
C ILE A 59 4.65 9.51 -15.16
N ALA A 60 4.61 8.63 -16.18
CA ALA A 60 3.75 7.45 -16.20
C ALA A 60 4.10 6.47 -15.06
N GLU A 61 5.40 6.23 -14.83
CA GLU A 61 5.90 5.38 -13.74
C GLU A 61 5.46 5.91 -12.36
N TRP A 62 5.50 7.25 -12.21
CA TRP A 62 5.04 7.97 -11.02
C TRP A 62 3.55 7.76 -10.77
N LEU A 63 2.73 8.02 -11.78
CA LEU A 63 1.27 7.91 -11.68
C LEU A 63 0.84 6.48 -11.42
N CYS A 64 1.45 5.49 -12.08
CA CYS A 64 1.18 4.08 -11.83
C CYS A 64 1.55 3.66 -10.41
N SER A 65 2.72 4.08 -9.91
CA SER A 65 3.16 3.75 -8.54
C SER A 65 2.26 4.37 -7.47
N VAL A 66 1.84 5.63 -7.65
CA VAL A 66 0.90 6.31 -6.75
C VAL A 66 -0.47 5.64 -6.81
N GLY A 67 -0.98 5.36 -8.02
CA GLY A 67 -2.27 4.70 -8.22
C GLY A 67 -2.31 3.31 -7.59
N ALA A 68 -1.25 2.52 -7.76
CA ALA A 68 -1.06 1.22 -7.11
C ALA A 68 -1.22 1.30 -5.59
N ALA A 69 -0.46 2.22 -4.97
CA ALA A 69 -0.44 2.39 -3.54
C ALA A 69 -1.79 2.90 -3.00
N MET A 70 -2.47 3.80 -3.73
CA MET A 70 -3.79 4.28 -3.36
C MET A 70 -4.86 3.19 -3.45
N LEU A 71 -4.85 2.37 -4.51
CA LEU A 71 -5.75 1.23 -4.66
C LEU A 71 -5.54 0.23 -3.53
N MET A 72 -4.28 -0.12 -3.26
CA MET A 72 -3.95 -1.04 -2.17
C MET A 72 -4.37 -0.48 -0.82
N LEU A 73 -4.17 0.81 -0.59
CA LEU A 73 -4.64 1.48 0.62
C LEU A 73 -6.17 1.35 0.75
N GLY A 74 -6.93 1.59 -0.33
CA GLY A 74 -8.39 1.40 -0.35
C GLY A 74 -8.80 -0.01 0.04
N VAL A 75 -8.16 -1.03 -0.53
CA VAL A 75 -8.39 -2.45 -0.20
C VAL A 75 -8.11 -2.72 1.28
N VAL A 76 -6.95 -2.27 1.78
CA VAL A 76 -6.55 -2.48 3.17
C VAL A 76 -7.50 -1.79 4.15
N GLN A 77 -8.05 -0.63 3.79
CA GLN A 77 -9.03 0.08 4.63
C GLN A 77 -10.41 -0.60 4.66
N GLN A 78 -10.76 -1.36 3.62
CA GLN A 78 -11.99 -2.13 3.56
C GLN A 78 -11.91 -3.46 4.31
N LEU A 79 -10.71 -3.93 4.66
CA LEU A 79 -10.55 -5.14 5.45
C LEU A 79 -11.17 -4.94 6.84
N PRO A 80 -12.16 -5.76 7.23
CA PRO A 80 -12.80 -5.61 8.53
C PRO A 80 -11.78 -5.94 9.62
N ALA A 81 -11.32 -4.92 10.34
CA ALA A 81 -10.46 -5.04 11.52
C ALA A 81 -11.09 -5.87 12.68
N GLY A 82 -12.29 -6.44 12.48
CA GLY A 82 -13.16 -7.03 13.49
C GLY A 82 -13.49 -8.52 13.35
N ARG A 83 -12.94 -9.28 12.40
CA ARG A 83 -13.26 -10.73 12.31
C ARG A 83 -12.51 -11.62 13.31
N LEU A 84 -11.76 -11.04 14.26
CA LEU A 84 -11.09 -11.81 15.33
C LEU A 84 -11.61 -11.51 16.75
N ARG A 85 -12.55 -10.57 16.92
CA ARG A 85 -13.17 -10.25 18.22
C ARG A 85 -14.62 -10.73 18.34
N ASN A 86 -15.00 -11.79 17.63
CA ASN A 86 -16.37 -12.34 17.70
C ASN A 86 -16.41 -13.87 17.86
N LYS A 87 -15.37 -14.47 18.45
CA LYS A 87 -15.35 -15.91 18.79
C LYS A 87 -14.96 -16.23 20.25
N ARG A 88 -14.87 -15.24 21.14
CA ARG A 88 -14.60 -15.46 22.59
C ARG A 88 -15.76 -15.08 23.53
N GLY A 89 -16.95 -14.80 22.99
CA GLY A 89 -18.10 -14.35 23.78
C GLY A 89 -19.33 -15.25 23.70
N SER A 90 -19.23 -16.45 23.13
CA SER A 90 -20.36 -17.40 23.09
C SER A 90 -19.84 -18.83 23.08
N ALA A 91 -19.49 -19.33 24.26
CA ALA A 91 -19.62 -20.71 24.72
C ALA A 91 -19.03 -20.79 26.14
#